data_AF-A0A959IMH6-F1
#
_entry.id   AF-A0A959IMH6-F1
#
_cell.length_a   1.000
_cell.length_b   1.000
_cell.length_c   1.000
_cell.angle_alpha   90.00
_cell.angle_beta   90.00
_cell.angle_gamma   90.00
#
_symmetry.space_group_name_H-M   'P 1'
#
loop_
_entity.id
_entity.type
_entity.pdbx_description
1 polymer ?
#
loop_
_entity_poly.entity_id
_entity_poly.type
_entity_poly.pdbx_seq_one_letter_code
_entity_poly.pdbx_strand_id
1 'polypeptide(L)'
;MLDRAKTSPPESLIQTHERLRLLHAAFLQFDAPVTFERCRISALTWQSCHFRAAASFIECTFTGPVIFDCCDFEAALLLHGNQFNGFVNVYDGQFRAAVRISKNDFQAGSSLLGNQGQPFRNTFATPPILTDNLGNLAL
;
A
#
# COMPACT_ATOMS: atom_id res chain seq x y z
N MET A 1 -15.64 -4.18 -15.77
CA MET A 1 -14.68 -4.50 -16.85
C MET A 1 -13.98 -3.19 -17.16
N LEU A 2 -12.84 -2.91 -16.51
CA LEU A 2 -12.02 -1.75 -16.93
C LEU A 2 -11.01 -2.30 -17.94
N ASP A 3 -11.13 -1.74 -19.14
CA ASP A 3 -10.48 -2.17 -20.35
C ASP A 3 -9.05 -1.62 -20.43
N ARG A 4 -8.20 -2.32 -21.19
CA ARG A 4 -6.78 -2.01 -21.35
C ARG A 4 -6.60 -0.71 -22.14
N ALA A 5 -6.18 0.34 -21.47
CA ALA A 5 -5.52 1.49 -22.10
C ALA A 5 -4.29 1.86 -21.28
N LYS A 6 -3.20 2.20 -21.97
CA LYS A 6 -2.07 2.94 -21.40
C LYS A 6 -2.57 4.34 -21.01
N THR A 7 -3.35 4.43 -19.94
CA THR A 7 -3.77 5.70 -19.38
C THR A 7 -2.74 6.08 -18.35
N SER A 8 -1.99 7.13 -18.64
CA SER A 8 -1.38 7.95 -17.60
C SER A 8 -2.41 8.13 -16.47
N PRO A 9 -2.06 7.82 -15.22
CA PRO A 9 -3.03 7.90 -14.14
C PRO A 9 -3.56 9.33 -14.01
N PRO A 10 -4.79 9.50 -13.50
CA PRO A 10 -5.41 10.80 -13.33
C PRO A 10 -4.54 11.75 -12.47
N GLU A 11 -4.73 13.06 -12.63
CA GLU A 11 -4.05 14.14 -11.88
C GLU A 11 -4.18 14.02 -10.35
N SER A 12 -5.08 13.17 -9.86
CA SER A 12 -5.05 12.54 -8.55
C SER A 12 -6.00 11.34 -8.56
N LEU A 13 -5.70 10.30 -7.79
CA LEU A 13 -6.64 9.21 -7.54
C LEU A 13 -7.13 9.32 -6.10
N ILE A 14 -8.27 9.99 -5.92
CA ILE A 14 -8.92 10.14 -4.62
C ILE A 14 -10.22 9.35 -4.64
N GLN A 15 -10.39 8.44 -3.68
CA GLN A 15 -11.59 7.64 -3.52
C GLN A 15 -12.04 7.67 -2.06
N THR A 16 -13.33 7.96 -1.83
CA THR A 16 -13.85 8.17 -0.48
C THR A 16 -15.21 7.50 -0.34
N HIS A 17 -15.45 6.75 0.75
CA HIS A 17 -16.73 6.07 1.05
C HIS A 17 -17.20 5.05 -0.01
N GLU A 18 -16.29 4.49 -0.79
CA GLU A 18 -16.63 3.59 -1.90
C GLU A 18 -16.42 2.10 -1.55
N ARG A 19 -17.19 1.23 -2.24
CA ARG A 19 -16.95 -0.22 -2.24
C ARG A 19 -16.21 -0.63 -3.52
N LEU A 20 -14.94 -0.99 -3.37
CA LEU A 20 -14.06 -1.30 -4.48
C LEU A 20 -13.75 -2.80 -4.48
N ARG A 21 -14.15 -3.51 -5.53
CA ARG A 21 -13.98 -4.98 -5.59
C ARG A 21 -12.53 -5.40 -5.80
N LEU A 22 -11.83 -4.79 -6.74
CA LEU A 22 -10.43 -5.10 -7.02
C LEU A 22 -9.73 -3.84 -7.47
N LEU A 23 -8.68 -3.48 -6.74
CA LEU A 23 -7.77 -2.41 -7.13
C LEU A 23 -6.48 -3.05 -7.63
N HIS A 24 -6.38 -3.18 -8.94
CA HIS A 24 -5.21 -3.75 -9.59
C HIS A 24 -4.53 -2.68 -10.45
N ALA A 25 -3.21 -2.55 -10.29
CA ALA A 25 -2.37 -1.74 -11.17
C ALA A 25 -1.03 -2.45 -11.37
N ALA A 26 -0.48 -2.33 -12.58
CA ALA A 26 0.83 -2.87 -12.90
C ALA A 26 1.59 -1.92 -13.81
N PHE A 27 2.89 -1.72 -13.54
CA PHE A 27 3.80 -0.92 -14.36
C PHE A 27 3.34 0.53 -14.55
N LEU A 28 2.67 1.11 -13.55
CA LEU A 28 2.18 2.49 -13.58
C LEU A 28 3.04 3.41 -12.72
N GLN A 29 3.19 4.66 -13.17
CA GLN A 29 3.77 5.74 -12.39
C GLN A 29 2.68 6.70 -11.93
N PHE A 30 2.59 6.95 -10.63
CA PHE A 30 1.67 7.92 -10.02
C PHE A 30 2.44 9.20 -9.70
N ASP A 31 2.35 10.18 -10.62
CA ASP A 31 2.89 11.53 -10.43
C ASP A 31 1.99 12.41 -9.53
N ALA A 32 0.79 11.92 -9.23
CA ALA A 32 -0.20 12.57 -8.42
C ALA A 32 -0.56 11.76 -7.16
N PRO A 33 -1.04 12.42 -6.09
CA PRO A 33 -1.40 11.70 -4.86
C PRO A 33 -2.46 10.63 -5.10
N VAL A 34 -2.25 9.48 -4.46
CA VAL A 34 -3.21 8.37 -4.42
C VAL A 34 -3.74 8.27 -3.00
N THR A 35 -5.03 8.50 -2.81
CA THR A 35 -5.66 8.58 -1.49
C THR A 35 -6.96 7.80 -1.46
N PHE A 36 -7.06 6.88 -0.51
CA PHE A 36 -8.29 6.17 -0.20
C PHE A 36 -8.71 6.48 1.24
N GLU A 37 -9.94 6.94 1.42
CA GLU A 37 -10.46 7.29 2.74
C GLU A 37 -11.81 6.60 3.01
N ARG A 38 -11.92 5.90 4.12
CA ARG A 38 -13.17 5.22 4.55
C ARG A 38 -13.77 4.31 3.47
N CYS A 39 -12.91 3.68 2.66
CA CYS A 39 -13.30 2.76 1.61
C CYS A 39 -13.35 1.32 2.12
N ARG A 40 -14.18 0.48 1.50
CA ARG A 40 -14.14 -0.98 1.66
C ARG A 40 -13.60 -1.62 0.40
N ILE A 41 -12.43 -2.22 0.49
CA ILE A 41 -11.67 -2.74 -0.64
C ILE A 41 -11.59 -4.26 -0.52
N SER A 42 -12.02 -5.03 -1.53
CA SER A 42 -11.97 -6.50 -1.40
C SER A 42 -10.58 -7.08 -1.58
N ALA A 43 -9.78 -6.54 -2.49
CA ALA A 43 -8.36 -6.85 -2.62
C ALA A 43 -7.63 -5.70 -3.32
N LEU A 44 -6.34 -5.55 -3.02
CA LEU A 44 -5.44 -4.60 -3.69
C LEU A 44 -4.19 -5.33 -4.17
N THR A 45 -3.78 -5.05 -5.41
CA THR A 45 -2.53 -5.56 -5.97
C THR A 45 -1.89 -4.49 -6.84
N TRP A 46 -0.74 -4.00 -6.40
CA TRP A 46 0.11 -3.12 -7.18
C TRP A 46 1.43 -3.81 -7.48
N GLN A 47 1.77 -3.90 -8.75
CA GLN A 47 2.95 -4.59 -9.24
C GLN A 47 3.83 -3.63 -10.04
N SER A 48 5.09 -3.49 -9.65
CA SER A 48 6.06 -2.63 -10.33
C SER A 48 5.53 -1.20 -10.53
N CYS A 49 4.78 -0.69 -9.55
CA CYS A 49 4.26 0.67 -9.57
C CYS A 49 5.25 1.63 -8.92
N HIS A 50 5.28 2.87 -9.43
CA HIS A 50 6.16 3.92 -8.96
C HIS A 50 5.35 5.12 -8.43
N PHE A 51 5.50 5.43 -7.14
CA PHE A 51 4.77 6.51 -6.46
C PHE A 51 5.67 7.72 -6.27
N ARG A 52 5.61 8.66 -7.23
CA ARG A 52 6.34 9.94 -7.19
C ARG A 52 5.64 11.00 -6.36
N ALA A 53 4.34 10.83 -6.15
CA ALA A 53 3.54 11.58 -5.19
C ALA A 53 3.00 10.66 -4.09
N ALA A 54 2.55 11.26 -2.99
CA ALA A 54 2.22 10.53 -1.77
C ALA A 54 1.07 9.53 -1.97
N ALA A 55 1.19 8.37 -1.32
CA ALA A 55 0.14 7.36 -1.25
C ALA A 55 -0.43 7.28 0.17
N SER A 56 -1.75 7.28 0.31
CA SER A 56 -2.41 7.19 1.61
C SER A 56 -3.64 6.29 1.62
N PHE A 57 -3.77 5.52 2.70
CA PHE A 57 -4.96 4.76 3.04
C PHE A 57 -5.36 5.11 4.45
N ILE A 58 -6.57 5.65 4.60
CA ILE A 58 -7.06 6.22 5.85
C ILE A 58 -8.42 5.58 6.17
N GLU A 59 -8.54 4.96 7.35
CA GLU A 59 -9.80 4.40 7.86
C GLU A 59 -10.46 3.40 6.88
N CYS A 60 -9.68 2.70 6.06
CA CYS A 60 -10.20 1.74 5.09
C CYS A 60 -10.33 0.33 5.69
N THR A 61 -11.22 -0.48 5.12
CA THR A 61 -11.32 -1.91 5.41
C THR A 61 -10.94 -2.73 4.19
N PHE A 62 -9.91 -3.57 4.33
CA PHE A 62 -9.48 -4.53 3.32
C PHE A 62 -9.97 -5.92 3.72
N THR A 63 -10.89 -6.50 2.94
CA THR A 63 -11.46 -7.81 3.28
C THR A 63 -10.64 -8.99 2.77
N GLY A 64 -9.68 -8.74 1.88
CA GLY A 64 -8.79 -9.73 1.28
C GLY A 64 -7.35 -9.24 1.26
N PRO A 65 -6.46 -9.88 0.48
CA PRO A 65 -5.04 -9.58 0.50
C PRO A 65 -4.74 -8.18 -0.07
N VAL A 66 -3.67 -7.60 0.45
CA VAL A 66 -3.06 -6.37 -0.06
C VAL A 66 -1.64 -6.73 -0.48
N ILE A 67 -1.32 -6.51 -1.75
CA ILE A 67 -0.05 -6.92 -2.34
C ILE A 67 0.63 -5.69 -2.96
N PHE A 68 1.84 -5.41 -2.48
CA PHE A 68 2.78 -4.49 -3.12
C PHE A 68 3.99 -5.32 -3.57
N ASP A 69 4.12 -5.50 -4.87
CA ASP A 69 5.16 -6.32 -5.50
C ASP A 69 6.10 -5.42 -6.32
N CYS A 70 7.37 -5.39 -5.96
CA CYS A 70 8.41 -4.58 -6.61
C CYS A 70 8.03 -3.10 -6.79
N CYS A 71 7.31 -2.52 -5.82
CA CYS A 71 6.87 -1.12 -5.88
C CYS A 71 7.95 -0.18 -5.32
N ASP A 72 8.08 0.99 -5.94
CA ASP A 72 8.98 2.05 -5.47
C ASP A 72 8.15 3.27 -5.03
N PHE A 73 8.41 3.73 -3.80
CA PHE A 73 7.78 4.88 -3.15
C PHE A 73 8.82 5.98 -3.00
N GLU A 74 8.94 6.83 -4.02
CA GLU A 74 9.73 8.07 -4.00
C GLU A 74 9.15 9.09 -3.02
N ALA A 75 7.82 9.12 -2.89
CA ALA A 75 7.10 9.96 -1.94
C ALA A 75 6.54 9.17 -0.75
N ALA A 76 6.00 9.91 0.23
CA ALA A 76 5.58 9.32 1.50
C ALA A 76 4.43 8.32 1.35
N LEU A 77 4.48 7.25 2.16
CA LEU A 77 3.39 6.29 2.35
C LEU A 77 2.77 6.47 3.73
N LEU A 78 1.45 6.64 3.78
CA LEU A 78 0.67 6.70 5.01
C LEU A 78 -0.38 5.59 5.07
N LEU A 79 -0.30 4.74 6.08
CA LEU A 79 -1.36 3.81 6.46
C LEU A 79 -1.88 4.22 7.84
N HIS A 80 -3.11 4.72 7.92
CA HIS A 80 -3.70 5.19 9.17
C HIS A 80 -5.08 4.59 9.44
N GLY A 81 -5.29 3.97 10.61
CA GLY A 81 -6.63 3.58 11.04
C GLY A 81 -7.27 2.46 10.22
N ASN A 82 -6.49 1.70 9.42
CA ASN A 82 -7.05 0.70 8.51
C ASN A 82 -7.24 -0.65 9.19
N GLN A 83 -8.20 -1.43 8.69
CA GLN A 83 -8.38 -2.83 9.04
C GLN A 83 -7.97 -3.71 7.86
N PHE A 84 -6.99 -4.59 8.06
CA PHE A 84 -6.53 -5.56 7.07
C PHE A 84 -6.89 -6.98 7.52
N ASN A 85 -7.95 -7.54 6.94
CA ASN A 85 -8.40 -8.90 7.27
C ASN A 85 -7.56 -9.97 6.56
N GLY A 86 -7.00 -9.65 5.38
CA GLY A 86 -6.07 -10.49 4.66
C GLY A 86 -4.61 -10.13 4.96
N PHE A 87 -3.69 -10.99 4.52
CA PHE A 87 -2.25 -10.74 4.66
C PHE A 87 -1.83 -9.52 3.82
N VAL A 88 -1.01 -8.65 4.40
CA VAL A 88 -0.39 -7.53 3.69
C VAL A 88 1.01 -7.94 3.23
N ASN A 89 1.11 -8.34 1.98
CA ASN A 89 2.37 -8.77 1.39
C ASN A 89 3.11 -7.58 0.76
N VAL A 90 4.33 -7.32 1.22
CA VAL A 90 5.24 -6.37 0.60
C VAL A 90 6.52 -7.13 0.24
N TYR A 91 6.78 -7.22 -1.06
CA TYR A 91 7.92 -7.93 -1.62
C TYR A 91 8.74 -6.99 -2.50
N ASP A 92 10.05 -6.93 -2.27
CA ASP A 92 10.98 -6.03 -2.98
C ASP A 92 10.49 -4.57 -3.03
N GLY A 93 9.91 -4.10 -1.92
CA GLY A 93 9.44 -2.73 -1.77
C GLY A 93 10.60 -1.76 -1.51
N GLN A 94 10.66 -0.68 -2.27
CA GLN A 94 11.64 0.40 -2.08
C GLN A 94 10.94 1.63 -1.53
N PHE A 95 11.28 2.04 -0.31
CA PHE A 95 10.69 3.20 0.37
C PHE A 95 11.76 4.28 0.54
N ARG A 96 11.77 5.26 -0.36
CA ARG A 96 12.78 6.34 -0.38
C ARG A 96 12.41 7.53 0.50
N ALA A 97 11.13 7.66 0.84
CA ALA A 97 10.60 8.69 1.72
C ALA A 97 10.03 8.10 3.02
N ALA A 98 9.44 8.97 3.84
CA ALA A 98 8.87 8.60 5.12
C ALA A 98 7.71 7.60 4.95
N VAL A 99 7.76 6.52 5.73
CA VAL A 99 6.68 5.55 5.88
C VAL A 99 6.09 5.71 7.28
N ARG A 100 4.78 6.00 7.35
CA ARG A 100 4.04 6.11 8.61
C ARG A 100 2.91 5.11 8.62
N ILE A 101 2.93 4.24 9.62
CA ILE A 101 1.93 3.18 9.79
C ILE A 101 1.42 3.30 11.21
N SER A 102 0.17 3.70 11.37
CA SER A 102 -0.40 3.97 12.69
C SER A 102 -1.84 3.53 12.83
N LYS A 103 -2.19 3.00 14.00
CA LYS A 103 -3.57 2.60 14.35
C LYS A 103 -4.19 1.59 13.38
N ASN A 104 -3.38 0.76 12.72
CA ASN A 104 -3.89 -0.26 11.81
C ASN A 104 -4.03 -1.61 12.52
N ASP A 105 -4.98 -2.43 12.08
CA ASP A 105 -5.17 -3.81 12.53
C ASP A 105 -4.79 -4.79 11.40
N PHE A 106 -3.65 -5.46 11.53
CA PHE A 106 -3.14 -6.45 10.59
C PHE A 106 -3.48 -7.87 11.06
N GLN A 107 -4.71 -8.32 10.84
CA GLN A 107 -5.24 -9.55 11.45
C GLN A 107 -4.49 -10.81 11.01
N ALA A 108 -4.12 -10.89 9.73
CA ALA A 108 -3.29 -11.97 9.20
C ALA A 108 -1.79 -11.64 9.25
N GLY A 109 -1.41 -10.44 9.69
CA GLY A 109 -0.06 -9.91 9.68
C GLY A 109 0.42 -9.39 8.32
N SER A 110 1.72 -9.09 8.25
CA SER A 110 2.37 -8.50 7.09
C SER A 110 3.83 -8.95 6.97
N SER A 111 4.35 -8.96 5.75
CA SER A 111 5.77 -9.17 5.43
C SER A 111 6.57 -7.87 5.32
N LEU A 112 5.95 -6.71 5.61
CA LEU A 112 6.56 -5.39 5.48
C LEU A 112 7.96 -5.29 6.11
N LEU A 113 8.15 -5.88 7.28
CA LEU A 113 9.42 -5.91 8.01
C LEU A 113 10.04 -7.33 8.07
N GLY A 114 9.41 -8.34 7.47
CA GLY A 114 9.73 -9.75 7.66
C GLY A 114 10.83 -10.27 6.73
N ASN A 115 11.02 -9.65 5.57
CA ASN A 115 12.00 -10.08 4.57
C ASN A 115 13.41 -9.53 4.79
N GLN A 116 13.76 -9.09 6.01
CA GLN A 116 15.10 -8.58 6.31
C GLN A 116 16.19 -9.64 6.08
N GLY A 117 17.33 -9.22 5.52
CA GLY A 117 18.44 -10.11 5.17
C GLY A 117 18.23 -10.93 3.88
N GLN A 118 17.05 -10.90 3.27
CA GLN A 118 16.80 -11.54 1.98
C GLN A 118 17.23 -10.63 0.81
N PRO A 119 17.55 -11.18 -0.38
CA PRO A 119 17.85 -10.39 -1.58
C PRO A 119 16.70 -9.45 -2.00
N PHE A 120 15.46 -9.84 -1.70
CA PHE A 120 14.21 -9.15 -2.01
C PHE A 120 13.63 -8.40 -0.80
N ARG A 121 14.51 -7.99 0.13
CA ARG A 121 14.09 -7.29 1.35
C ARG A 121 13.45 -5.94 1.04
N ASN A 122 12.47 -5.56 1.84
CA ASN A 122 11.95 -4.20 1.82
C ASN A 122 13.02 -3.25 2.35
N THR A 123 13.27 -2.18 1.60
CA THR A 123 14.29 -1.19 1.94
C THR A 123 13.64 0.12 2.32
N PHE A 124 14.14 0.74 3.40
CA PHE A 124 13.65 2.01 3.90
C PHE A 124 14.83 2.98 4.00
N ALA A 125 14.77 4.10 3.29
CA ALA A 125 15.79 5.14 3.37
C ALA A 125 15.84 5.79 4.76
N THR A 126 14.71 5.80 5.46
CA THR A 126 14.60 6.18 6.88
C THR A 126 13.76 5.14 7.62
N PRO A 127 14.05 4.81 8.89
CA PRO A 127 13.25 3.84 9.63
C PRO A 127 11.75 4.20 9.62
N PRO A 128 10.84 3.24 9.35
CA PRO A 128 9.41 3.52 9.35
C PRO A 128 8.94 3.89 10.76
N ILE A 129 8.01 4.83 10.84
CA ILE A 129 7.37 5.22 12.11
C ILE A 129 6.14 4.34 12.30
N LEU A 130 6.18 3.51 13.35
CA LEU A 130 5.14 2.55 13.69
C LEU A 130 4.54 2.92 15.05
N THR A 131 3.22 3.10 15.12
CA THR A 131 2.56 3.52 16.37
C THR A 131 1.17 2.91 16.48
N ASP A 132 0.86 2.28 17.61
CA ASP A 132 -0.48 1.73 17.90
C ASP A 132 -1.03 0.75 16.84
N ASN A 133 -0.16 -0.01 16.16
CA ASN A 133 -0.62 -1.06 15.23
C ASN A 133 -0.83 -2.38 15.97
N LEU A 134 -1.83 -3.14 15.55
CA LEU A 134 -2.11 -4.50 15.99
C LEU A 134 -1.70 -5.50 14.89
N GLY A 135 -1.26 -6.69 15.29
CA GLY A 135 -0.77 -7.73 14.38
C GLY A 135 0.75 -7.72 14.16
N ASN A 136 1.28 -8.80 13.61
CA ASN A 136 2.72 -8.94 13.34
C ASN A 136 3.07 -8.37 11.96
N LEU A 137 3.99 -7.40 11.93
CA LEU A 137 4.46 -6.74 10.70
C LEU A 137 5.69 -7.40 10.06
N ALA A 138 6.21 -8.47 10.66
CA ALA A 138 7.46 -9.12 10.30
C ALA A 138 7.31 -10.63 10.06
N LEU A 139 6.17 -11.07 9.53
CA LEU A 139 5.94 -12.47 9.15
C LEU A 139 6.59 -12.83 7.81
#